data_AF-U2P243-F1
#
_entry.id   AF-U2P243-F1
#
_cell.length_a   1.000
_cell.length_b   1.000
_cell.length_c   1.000
_cell.angle_alpha   90.00
_cell.angle_beta   90.00
_cell.angle_gamma   90.00
#
_symmetry.space_group_name_H-M   'P 1'
#
loop_
_entity.id
_entity.type
_entity.pdbx_description
1 polymer ?
#
loop_
_entity_poly.entity_id
_entity_poly.type
_entity_poly.pdbx_seq_one_letter_code
_entity_poly.pdbx_strand_id
1 'polypeptide(L)'
;MNFKKFGKKLFILVLLLTSIFRISMPISAATGNVSLDTHGDRWRMGLSTVFYDRYLQTQRNITSIRIDNFSINGQNAYCVEPNVEIYPSIAMEILDGQAALNALHTAGYSDSQINEMALISSLGYGYANDFSEEMNAATQVRIWQVHFGDVISNIPADIQARIDVINERIRKMNTSLSFENQTVELNGYGEKYAVTLEDTNGILSDYVLNSSIAGVHVEKNGNTLRLWVEKGSAESGTITFDGLYSRNEANNNCIAYFNPQNQTLASFGKTTPRQASFNYRVKETEGRIQVNKIGEALKSATVTTEEKKTKTAFEYEEIG
;
A
#
# COMPACT_ATOMS: atom_id res chain seq x y z
N MET A 1 -10.67 -5.66 -93.80
CA MET A 1 -10.92 -7.05 -93.36
C MET A 1 -10.19 -7.29 -92.05
N ASN A 2 -10.87 -7.89 -91.07
CA ASN A 2 -10.39 -8.39 -89.77
C ASN A 2 -10.12 -7.45 -88.57
N PHE A 3 -11.13 -7.40 -87.69
CA PHE A 3 -11.11 -7.87 -86.29
C PHE A 3 -9.92 -7.48 -85.37
N LYS A 4 -10.20 -6.62 -84.37
CA LYS A 4 -10.22 -6.94 -82.91
C LYS A 4 -10.04 -5.68 -82.06
N LYS A 5 -10.97 -5.43 -81.15
CA LYS A 5 -10.77 -5.30 -79.67
C LYS A 5 -11.92 -4.51 -79.04
N PHE A 6 -12.98 -5.24 -78.68
CA PHE A 6 -13.87 -4.86 -77.58
C PHE A 6 -13.35 -5.56 -76.33
N GLY A 7 -12.95 -4.81 -75.30
CA GLY A 7 -12.55 -5.33 -74.00
C GLY A 7 -13.44 -4.73 -72.91
N LYS A 8 -14.49 -5.48 -72.54
CA LYS A 8 -15.34 -5.21 -71.36
C LYS A 8 -15.07 -6.33 -70.34
N LYS A 9 -14.70 -5.91 -69.13
CA LYS A 9 -14.91 -6.53 -67.80
C LYS A 9 -14.83 -8.06 -67.68
N LEU A 10 -13.89 -8.56 -66.88
CA LEU A 10 -14.22 -9.60 -65.91
C LEU A 10 -13.33 -9.52 -64.65
N PHE A 11 -14.03 -9.46 -63.53
CA PHE A 11 -13.56 -9.44 -62.16
C PHE A 11 -13.35 -10.90 -61.73
N ILE A 12 -12.15 -11.32 -61.35
CA ILE A 12 -11.94 -12.60 -60.64
C ILE A 12 -11.05 -12.33 -59.43
N LEU A 13 -11.70 -12.42 -58.28
CA LEU A 13 -11.18 -12.37 -56.93
C LEU A 13 -10.42 -13.68 -56.64
N VAL A 14 -9.10 -13.62 -56.50
CA VAL A 14 -8.29 -14.75 -56.01
C VAL A 14 -8.15 -14.59 -54.49
N LEU A 15 -8.95 -15.35 -53.73
CA LEU A 15 -8.78 -15.54 -52.30
C LEU A 15 -7.59 -16.49 -52.09
N LEU A 16 -6.43 -15.92 -51.75
CA LEU A 16 -5.28 -16.65 -51.25
C LEU A 16 -5.60 -17.12 -49.81
N LEU A 17 -5.91 -18.41 -49.66
CA LEU A 17 -5.83 -19.11 -48.38
C LEU A 17 -4.36 -19.16 -47.95
N THR A 18 -3.90 -18.15 -47.21
CA THR A 18 -2.70 -18.30 -46.38
C THR A 18 -3.13 -18.98 -45.09
N SER A 19 -2.98 -20.30 -45.04
CA SER A 19 -3.00 -21.06 -43.79
C SER A 19 -1.95 -20.47 -42.87
N ILE A 20 -2.39 -19.73 -41.86
CA ILE A 20 -1.52 -19.22 -40.79
C ILE A 20 -1.18 -20.43 -39.93
N PHE A 21 -0.10 -21.13 -40.25
CA PHE A 21 0.62 -21.91 -39.27
C PHE A 21 1.09 -20.92 -38.18
N ARG A 22 0.29 -20.76 -37.14
CA ARG A 22 0.79 -20.22 -35.87
C ARG A 22 1.69 -21.29 -35.27
N ILE A 23 2.95 -21.31 -35.70
CA ILE A 23 4.00 -21.88 -34.88
C ILE A 23 4.03 -20.98 -33.66
N SER A 24 3.42 -21.41 -32.56
CA SER A 24 3.69 -20.84 -31.25
C SER A 24 5.19 -20.99 -31.03
N MET A 25 5.96 -19.95 -31.33
CA MET A 25 7.30 -19.85 -30.77
C MET A 25 7.10 -19.90 -29.25
N PRO A 26 7.84 -20.76 -28.53
CA PRO A 26 7.82 -20.68 -27.08
C PRO A 26 8.24 -19.25 -26.72
N ILE A 27 7.38 -18.54 -26.00
CA ILE A 27 7.77 -17.28 -25.36
C ILE A 27 8.87 -17.71 -24.38
N SER A 28 10.13 -17.42 -24.72
CA SER A 28 11.22 -17.64 -23.78
C SER A 28 10.93 -16.78 -22.56
N ALA A 29 10.79 -17.40 -21.39
CA ALA A 29 10.64 -16.67 -20.15
C ALA A 29 11.84 -15.73 -19.96
N ALA A 30 11.60 -14.55 -19.39
CA ALA A 30 12.67 -13.62 -19.07
C ALA A 30 13.58 -14.28 -18.02
N THR A 31 14.89 -14.16 -18.20
CA THR A 31 15.88 -14.71 -17.28
C THR A 31 16.88 -13.65 -16.83
N GLY A 32 17.50 -13.86 -15.68
CA GLY A 32 18.55 -13.01 -15.16
C GLY A 32 19.56 -13.80 -14.33
N ASN A 33 20.81 -13.33 -14.30
CA ASN A 33 21.83 -13.88 -13.42
C ASN A 33 21.81 -13.15 -12.08
N VAL A 34 22.11 -13.89 -11.02
CA VAL A 34 22.23 -13.33 -9.67
C VAL A 34 23.56 -12.60 -9.55
N SER A 35 23.50 -11.36 -9.09
CA SER A 35 24.65 -10.65 -8.51
C SER A 35 24.59 -10.83 -6.99
N LEU A 36 25.69 -11.30 -6.42
CA LEU A 36 25.82 -11.65 -5.01
C LEU A 36 26.90 -10.80 -4.36
N ASP A 37 26.55 -10.12 -3.27
CA ASP A 37 27.51 -9.53 -2.35
C ASP A 37 27.44 -10.25 -1.00
N THR A 38 28.59 -10.75 -0.54
CA THR A 38 28.68 -11.66 0.62
C THR A 38 29.15 -10.96 1.89
N HIS A 39 29.44 -9.67 1.84
CA HIS A 39 29.89 -8.86 3.00
C HIS A 39 31.10 -9.43 3.75
N GLY A 40 31.88 -10.36 3.18
CA GLY A 40 33.09 -10.90 3.79
C GLY A 40 32.91 -11.48 5.21
N ASP A 41 31.95 -12.39 5.40
CA ASP A 41 31.60 -13.03 6.69
C ASP A 41 31.13 -12.08 7.81
N ARG A 42 30.94 -10.79 7.52
CA ARG A 42 30.55 -9.75 8.49
C ARG A 42 29.29 -10.10 9.27
N TRP A 43 28.28 -10.65 8.61
CA TRP A 43 27.02 -11.03 9.24
C TRP A 43 26.75 -12.52 9.09
N ARG A 44 26.91 -13.23 10.20
CA ARG A 44 26.49 -14.62 10.38
C ARG A 44 25.50 -14.70 11.52
N MET A 45 24.55 -15.61 11.39
CA MET A 45 23.54 -15.90 12.41
C MET A 45 23.38 -17.41 12.58
N GLY A 46 22.75 -17.82 13.67
CA GLY A 46 22.39 -19.19 13.93
C GLY A 46 21.23 -19.63 13.04
N LEU A 47 21.43 -20.78 12.39
CA LEU A 47 20.38 -21.52 11.70
C LEU A 47 20.75 -23.00 11.78
N SER A 48 20.04 -23.76 12.62
CA SER A 48 20.25 -25.19 12.75
C SER A 48 19.23 -25.93 11.89
N THR A 49 19.67 -26.42 10.73
CA THR A 49 18.79 -27.08 9.75
C THR A 49 19.58 -27.99 8.81
N VAL A 50 18.85 -28.79 8.04
CA VAL A 50 19.40 -29.47 6.87
C VAL A 50 19.48 -28.47 5.73
N PHE A 51 20.69 -28.26 5.23
CA PHE A 51 20.97 -27.42 4.09
C PHE A 51 21.04 -28.27 2.82
N TYR A 52 20.31 -27.85 1.79
CA TYR A 52 20.11 -28.57 0.54
C TYR A 52 20.90 -27.92 -0.59
N ASP A 53 21.74 -28.71 -1.24
CA ASP A 53 22.33 -28.36 -2.52
C ASP A 53 21.55 -29.11 -3.61
N ARG A 54 20.60 -28.41 -4.26
CA ARG A 54 19.75 -28.99 -5.30
C ARG A 54 20.51 -29.23 -6.61
N TYR A 55 21.59 -28.49 -6.85
CA TYR A 55 22.41 -28.64 -8.05
C TYR A 55 23.28 -29.90 -7.98
N LEU A 56 24.02 -30.07 -6.87
CA LEU A 56 24.87 -31.24 -6.62
C LEU A 56 24.09 -32.45 -6.05
N GLN A 57 22.82 -32.25 -5.69
CA GLN A 57 21.96 -33.26 -5.04
C GLN A 57 22.55 -33.77 -3.72
N THR A 58 23.08 -32.85 -2.91
CA THR A 58 23.67 -33.17 -1.60
C THR A 58 22.95 -32.47 -0.46
N GLN A 59 23.17 -32.96 0.75
CA GLN A 59 22.61 -32.39 1.98
C GLN A 59 23.68 -32.36 3.06
N ARG A 60 23.69 -31.29 3.85
CA ARG A 60 24.59 -31.15 5.00
C ARG A 60 23.85 -30.48 6.15
N ASN A 61 24.20 -30.83 7.38
CA ASN A 61 23.72 -30.08 8.53
C ASN A 61 24.53 -28.79 8.65
N ILE A 62 23.84 -27.68 8.84
CA ILE A 62 24.45 -26.39 9.17
C ILE A 62 23.97 -25.94 10.54
N THR A 63 24.77 -25.11 11.21
CA THR A 63 24.42 -24.44 12.46
C THR A 63 24.42 -22.92 12.33
N SER A 64 24.89 -22.41 11.17
CA SER A 64 24.98 -20.99 10.89
C SER A 64 24.70 -20.70 9.42
N ILE A 65 24.17 -19.51 9.14
CA ILE A 65 23.98 -18.96 7.80
C ILE A 65 24.58 -17.55 7.72
N ARG A 66 24.99 -17.14 6.52
CA ARG A 66 25.49 -15.80 6.21
C ARG A 66 24.37 -14.97 5.57
N ILE A 67 24.36 -13.67 5.81
CA ILE A 67 23.50 -12.75 5.07
C ILE A 67 24.24 -12.28 3.82
N ASP A 68 23.63 -12.53 2.67
CA ASP A 68 24.11 -12.03 1.39
C ASP A 68 23.10 -11.04 0.81
N ASN A 69 23.58 -10.03 0.09
CA ASN A 69 22.74 -9.15 -0.70
C ASN A 69 22.61 -9.72 -2.11
N PHE A 70 21.37 -9.90 -2.56
CA PHE A 70 21.08 -10.40 -3.90
C PHE A 70 20.53 -9.28 -4.75
N SER A 71 20.98 -9.23 -6.00
CA SER A 71 20.30 -8.45 -7.02
C SER A 71 20.25 -9.18 -8.35
N ILE A 72 19.17 -8.97 -9.10
CA ILE A 72 19.00 -9.52 -10.45
C ILE A 72 18.63 -8.36 -11.35
N ASN A 73 19.43 -8.14 -12.40
CA ASN A 73 19.28 -6.98 -13.31
C ASN A 73 19.24 -5.62 -12.57
N GLY A 74 20.04 -5.50 -11.50
CA GLY A 74 20.11 -4.29 -10.66
C GLY A 74 18.95 -4.08 -9.69
N GLN A 75 17.97 -4.99 -9.65
CA GLN A 75 16.87 -4.97 -8.68
C GLN A 75 17.23 -5.78 -7.44
N ASN A 76 17.01 -5.22 -6.25
CA ASN A 76 17.21 -5.94 -4.99
C ASN A 76 16.25 -7.13 -4.88
N ALA A 77 16.77 -8.25 -4.38
CA ALA A 77 16.01 -9.47 -4.14
C ALA A 77 16.37 -10.06 -2.78
N TYR A 78 15.43 -10.80 -2.20
CA TYR A 78 15.57 -11.48 -0.92
C TYR A 78 15.50 -12.99 -1.12
N CYS A 79 16.41 -13.72 -0.49
CA CYS A 79 16.30 -15.16 -0.32
C CYS A 79 15.04 -15.51 0.46
N VAL A 80 14.28 -16.50 -0.01
CA VAL A 80 13.14 -17.07 0.72
C VAL A 80 13.37 -18.54 1.11
N GLU A 81 14.53 -19.11 0.80
CA GLU A 81 14.89 -20.48 1.18
C GLU A 81 16.29 -20.51 1.81
N PRO A 82 16.47 -20.01 3.05
CA PRO A 82 17.79 -19.88 3.69
C PRO A 82 18.54 -21.22 3.84
N ASN A 83 17.82 -22.35 3.74
CA ASN A 83 18.40 -23.68 3.81
C ASN A 83 18.72 -24.29 2.43
N VAL A 84 18.78 -23.49 1.35
CA VAL A 84 19.06 -23.96 0.00
C VAL A 84 20.24 -23.20 -0.61
N GLU A 85 21.12 -23.91 -1.33
CA GLU A 85 22.30 -23.32 -1.98
C GLU A 85 21.94 -22.37 -3.14
N ILE A 86 22.80 -21.37 -3.35
CA ILE A 86 22.71 -20.46 -4.50
C ILE A 86 23.94 -20.58 -5.40
N TYR A 87 23.69 -20.77 -6.68
CA TYR A 87 24.72 -20.74 -7.73
C TYR A 87 24.47 -19.54 -8.65
N PRO A 88 25.21 -18.42 -8.49
CA PRO A 88 25.04 -17.22 -9.31
C PRO A 88 25.28 -17.43 -10.81
N SER A 89 25.99 -18.51 -11.18
CA SER A 89 26.23 -18.92 -12.56
C SER A 89 25.01 -19.57 -13.23
N ILE A 90 23.96 -19.90 -12.46
CA ILE A 90 22.73 -20.49 -12.99
C ILE A 90 21.67 -19.39 -13.12
N ALA A 91 21.19 -19.19 -14.33
CA ALA A 91 20.17 -18.19 -14.62
C ALA A 91 18.84 -18.53 -13.92
N MET A 92 18.20 -17.48 -13.40
CA MET A 92 16.91 -17.54 -12.72
C MET A 92 15.81 -17.09 -13.68
N GLU A 93 14.72 -17.84 -13.74
CA GLU A 93 13.49 -17.39 -14.41
C GLU A 93 12.85 -16.26 -13.62
N ILE A 94 12.43 -15.19 -14.30
CA ILE A 94 11.78 -14.03 -13.69
C ILE A 94 10.27 -14.22 -13.83
N LEU A 95 9.61 -14.50 -12.71
CA LEU A 95 8.18 -14.77 -12.63
C LEU A 95 7.47 -13.58 -11.99
N ASP A 96 6.30 -13.22 -12.50
CA ASP A 96 5.41 -12.21 -11.94
C ASP A 96 4.00 -12.77 -11.69
N GLY A 97 3.15 -11.95 -11.04
CA GLY A 97 1.75 -12.27 -10.81
C GLY A 97 1.54 -13.66 -10.18
N GLN A 98 0.63 -14.45 -10.76
CA GLN A 98 0.32 -15.78 -10.25
C GLN A 98 1.51 -16.76 -10.34
N ALA A 99 2.38 -16.61 -11.33
CA ALA A 99 3.54 -17.50 -11.46
C ALA A 99 4.54 -17.25 -10.33
N ALA A 100 4.73 -15.99 -9.92
CA ALA A 100 5.54 -15.64 -8.75
C ALA A 100 4.96 -16.25 -7.47
N LEU A 101 3.64 -16.12 -7.27
CA LEU A 101 2.96 -16.71 -6.11
C LEU A 101 3.11 -18.23 -6.08
N ASN A 102 2.96 -18.91 -7.22
CA ASN A 102 3.14 -20.36 -7.30
C ASN A 102 4.57 -20.79 -6.92
N ALA A 103 5.59 -20.01 -7.30
CA ALA A 103 6.97 -20.29 -6.91
C ALA A 103 7.19 -20.15 -5.39
N LEU A 104 6.60 -19.12 -4.77
CA LEU A 104 6.64 -18.92 -3.33
C LEU A 104 5.84 -20.00 -2.57
N HIS A 105 4.69 -20.42 -3.09
CA HIS A 105 3.93 -21.56 -2.56
C HIS A 105 4.73 -22.85 -2.64
N THR A 106 5.47 -23.06 -3.73
CA THR A 106 6.38 -24.21 -3.90
C THR A 106 7.51 -24.18 -2.87
N ALA A 107 8.00 -22.99 -2.51
CA ALA A 107 8.96 -22.79 -1.42
C ALA A 107 8.33 -22.93 -0.01
N GLY A 108 7.03 -23.22 0.09
CA GLY A 108 6.35 -23.54 1.34
C GLY A 108 5.67 -22.36 2.05
N TYR A 109 5.52 -21.22 1.37
CA TYR A 109 4.86 -20.04 1.95
C TYR A 109 3.34 -20.07 1.73
N SER A 110 2.57 -19.65 2.74
CA SER A 110 1.14 -19.35 2.58
C SER A 110 0.91 -17.92 2.07
N ASP A 111 -0.30 -17.61 1.59
CA ASP A 111 -0.66 -16.24 1.18
C ASP A 111 -0.47 -15.21 2.30
N SER A 112 -0.80 -15.59 3.55
CA SER A 112 -0.60 -14.70 4.71
C SER A 112 0.88 -14.40 4.95
N GLN A 113 1.74 -15.41 4.79
CA GLN A 113 3.18 -15.23 4.92
C GLN A 113 3.76 -14.38 3.77
N ILE A 114 3.29 -14.59 2.54
CA ILE A 114 3.70 -13.75 1.39
C ILE A 114 3.31 -12.29 1.61
N ASN A 115 2.08 -12.05 2.10
CA ASN A 115 1.63 -10.70 2.44
C ASN A 115 2.47 -10.08 3.57
N GLU A 116 2.85 -10.85 4.59
CA GLU A 116 3.75 -10.38 5.66
C GLU A 116 5.15 -10.03 5.12
N MET A 117 5.74 -10.88 4.26
CA MET A 117 7.02 -10.60 3.61
C MET A 117 6.98 -9.33 2.76
N ALA A 118 5.90 -9.11 2.01
CA ALA A 118 5.71 -7.90 1.23
C ALA A 118 5.59 -6.64 2.11
N LEU A 119 4.89 -6.74 3.24
CA LEU A 119 4.79 -5.65 4.21
C LEU A 119 6.15 -5.36 4.86
N ILE A 120 6.91 -6.39 5.24
CA ILE A 120 8.28 -6.27 5.77
C ILE A 120 9.16 -5.53 4.76
N SER A 121 9.14 -5.93 3.49
CA SER A 121 9.89 -5.27 2.41
C SER A 121 9.49 -3.80 2.25
N SER A 122 8.18 -3.50 2.29
CA SER A 122 7.65 -2.13 2.15
C SER A 122 8.10 -1.17 3.26
N LEU A 123 8.37 -1.72 4.45
CA LEU A 123 8.71 -0.99 5.66
C LEU A 123 10.17 -1.15 6.09
N GLY A 124 10.96 -1.93 5.34
CA GLY A 124 12.37 -2.17 5.56
C GLY A 124 13.25 -1.32 4.64
N TYR A 125 14.10 -1.99 3.88
CA TYR A 125 15.07 -1.36 2.98
C TYR A 125 14.41 -0.39 1.99
N GLY A 126 14.95 0.83 1.92
CA GLY A 126 14.46 1.93 1.08
C GLY A 126 13.31 2.74 1.69
N TYR A 127 12.64 2.25 2.73
CA TYR A 127 11.64 3.05 3.45
C TYR A 127 12.30 4.26 4.12
N ALA A 128 11.68 5.44 4.00
CA ALA A 128 12.21 6.71 4.50
C ALA A 128 13.65 7.02 4.03
N ASN A 129 14.01 6.57 2.82
CA ASN A 129 15.34 6.69 2.20
C ASN A 129 16.47 5.95 2.96
N ASP A 130 16.14 4.95 3.79
CA ASP A 130 17.16 4.11 4.45
C ASP A 130 17.61 2.98 3.51
N PHE A 131 18.64 3.26 2.71
CA PHE A 131 19.31 2.30 1.83
C PHE A 131 20.59 1.73 2.44
N SER A 132 20.68 1.67 3.77
CA SER A 132 21.84 1.07 4.45
C SER A 132 21.90 -0.45 4.25
N GLU A 133 23.11 -1.00 4.26
CA GLU A 133 23.33 -2.45 4.19
C GLU A 133 22.70 -3.15 5.41
N GLU A 134 22.79 -2.53 6.59
CA GLU A 134 22.19 -3.05 7.82
C GLU A 134 20.66 -3.18 7.69
N MET A 135 20.00 -2.20 7.05
CA MET A 135 18.55 -2.28 6.82
C MET A 135 18.19 -3.33 5.76
N ASN A 136 19.02 -3.52 4.73
CA ASN A 136 18.82 -4.60 3.75
C ASN A 136 18.92 -5.98 4.43
N ALA A 137 19.99 -6.18 5.21
CA ALA A 137 20.23 -7.39 5.97
C ALA A 137 19.11 -7.66 7.00
N ALA A 138 18.63 -6.63 7.71
CA ALA A 138 17.52 -6.77 8.63
C ALA A 138 16.20 -7.12 7.94
N THR A 139 15.94 -6.56 6.75
CA THR A 139 14.76 -6.90 5.94
C THR A 139 14.82 -8.36 5.51
N GLN A 140 15.98 -8.82 5.03
CA GLN A 140 16.22 -10.23 4.68
C GLN A 140 15.99 -11.18 5.87
N VAL A 141 16.54 -10.87 7.04
CA VAL A 141 16.38 -11.72 8.23
C VAL A 141 14.94 -11.75 8.69
N ARG A 142 14.26 -10.60 8.70
CA ARG A 142 12.86 -10.54 9.13
C ARG A 142 11.93 -11.28 8.16
N ILE A 143 12.26 -11.33 6.86
CA ILE A 143 11.61 -12.18 5.86
C ILE A 143 11.80 -13.67 6.20
N TRP A 144 13.01 -14.12 6.54
CA TRP A 144 13.22 -15.51 6.94
C TRP A 144 12.43 -15.88 8.20
N GLN A 145 12.32 -14.99 9.18
CA GLN A 145 11.54 -15.21 10.40
C GLN A 145 10.05 -15.46 10.14
N VAL A 146 9.49 -15.04 9.00
CA VAL A 146 8.07 -15.31 8.64
C VAL A 146 7.75 -16.80 8.55
N HIS A 147 8.73 -17.61 8.09
CA HIS A 147 8.55 -19.06 7.95
C HIS A 147 9.39 -19.86 8.95
N PHE A 148 10.64 -19.45 9.16
CA PHE A 148 11.58 -20.18 10.01
C PHE A 148 11.50 -19.78 11.48
N GLY A 149 10.81 -18.68 11.81
CA GLY A 149 10.60 -18.21 13.17
C GLY A 149 11.88 -18.12 13.98
N ASP A 150 11.81 -18.58 15.23
CA ASP A 150 12.89 -18.49 16.23
C ASP A 150 14.07 -19.45 15.94
N VAL A 151 14.00 -20.29 14.90
CA VAL A 151 15.15 -21.10 14.47
C VAL A 151 16.27 -20.20 13.96
N ILE A 152 15.91 -19.03 13.42
CA ILE A 152 16.86 -17.95 13.12
C ILE A 152 17.26 -17.28 14.44
N SER A 153 18.51 -17.47 14.85
CA SER A 153 19.03 -17.10 16.18
C SER A 153 20.38 -16.41 16.09
N ASN A 154 20.95 -15.95 17.20
CA ASN A 154 22.26 -15.27 17.24
C ASN A 154 22.36 -14.11 16.22
N ILE A 155 21.28 -13.35 16.07
CA ILE A 155 21.21 -12.23 15.14
C ILE A 155 22.17 -11.13 15.64
N PRO A 156 23.08 -10.60 14.79
CA PRO A 156 23.96 -9.49 15.17
C PRO A 156 23.17 -8.28 15.69
N ALA A 157 23.70 -7.60 16.70
CA ALA A 157 22.96 -6.56 17.43
C ALA A 157 22.58 -5.35 16.56
N ASP A 158 23.43 -4.98 15.60
CA ASP A 158 23.16 -3.94 14.59
C ASP A 158 22.00 -4.33 13.67
N ILE A 159 21.93 -5.60 13.27
CA ILE A 159 20.81 -6.14 12.49
C ILE A 159 19.53 -6.23 13.33
N GLN A 160 19.62 -6.70 14.57
CA GLN A 160 18.47 -6.77 15.47
C GLN A 160 17.86 -5.39 15.72
N ALA A 161 18.68 -4.37 15.94
CA ALA A 161 18.19 -3.00 16.12
C ALA A 161 17.39 -2.50 14.90
N ARG A 162 17.77 -2.89 13.69
CA ARG A 162 17.04 -2.56 12.46
C ARG A 162 15.77 -3.40 12.30
N ILE A 163 15.77 -4.67 12.71
CA ILE A 163 14.55 -5.50 12.79
C ILE A 163 13.54 -4.86 13.75
N ASP A 164 13.97 -4.33 14.89
CA ASP A 164 13.09 -3.65 15.85
C ASP A 164 12.44 -2.41 15.23
N VAL A 165 13.18 -1.65 14.41
CA VAL A 165 12.63 -0.53 13.63
C VAL A 165 11.58 -1.01 12.62
N ILE A 166 11.82 -2.11 11.91
CA ILE A 166 10.82 -2.69 10.97
C ILE A 166 9.57 -3.12 11.74
N ASN A 167 9.72 -3.82 12.85
CA ASN A 167 8.61 -4.28 13.69
C ASN A 167 7.79 -3.11 14.24
N GLU A 168 8.44 -2.01 14.65
CA GLU A 168 7.73 -0.79 15.08
C GLU A 168 6.94 -0.16 13.94
N ARG A 169 7.49 -0.12 12.72
CA ARG A 169 6.76 0.35 11.54
C ARG A 169 5.55 -0.55 11.23
N ILE A 170 5.71 -1.87 11.31
CA ILE A 170 4.60 -2.82 11.13
C ILE A 170 3.52 -2.58 12.20
N ARG A 171 3.91 -2.40 13.46
CA ARG A 171 2.99 -2.09 14.56
C ARG A 171 2.20 -0.81 14.28
N LYS A 172 2.88 0.26 13.88
CA LYS A 172 2.24 1.54 13.51
C LYS A 172 1.28 1.39 12.32
N MET A 173 1.71 0.69 11.27
CA MET A 173 0.86 0.39 10.09
C MET A 173 -0.42 -0.33 10.49
N ASN A 174 -0.38 -1.21 11.50
CA ASN A 174 -1.51 -2.02 11.93
C ASN A 174 -2.33 -1.40 13.07
N THR A 175 -1.90 -0.28 13.64
CA THR A 175 -2.61 0.39 14.75
C THR A 175 -3.68 1.33 14.19
N SER A 176 -4.90 1.25 14.71
CA SER A 176 -5.99 2.19 14.37
C SER A 176 -5.79 3.53 15.07
N LEU A 177 -6.24 4.62 14.44
CA LEU A 177 -6.34 5.92 15.13
C LEU A 177 -7.42 5.82 16.22
N SER A 178 -7.24 6.49 17.37
CA SER A 178 -8.22 6.36 18.46
C SER A 178 -9.60 6.95 18.14
N PHE A 179 -9.68 7.84 17.15
CA PHE A 179 -10.91 8.41 16.63
C PHE A 179 -11.38 7.76 15.31
N GLU A 180 -10.78 6.65 14.90
CA GLU A 180 -11.17 5.97 13.67
C GLU A 180 -12.62 5.46 13.72
N ASN A 181 -13.31 5.53 12.59
CA ASN A 181 -14.73 5.16 12.40
C ASN A 181 -15.73 5.99 13.24
N GLN A 182 -15.28 7.06 13.91
CA GLN A 182 -16.16 7.97 14.63
C GLN A 182 -16.81 8.99 13.69
N THR A 183 -17.88 9.63 14.16
CA THR A 183 -18.44 10.84 13.55
C THR A 183 -18.15 12.04 14.45
N VAL A 184 -17.38 12.99 13.95
CA VAL A 184 -17.02 14.24 14.64
C VAL A 184 -18.07 15.30 14.33
N GLU A 185 -18.76 15.78 15.35
CA GLU A 185 -19.77 16.83 15.20
C GLU A 185 -19.15 18.23 15.40
N LEU A 186 -19.33 19.11 14.42
CA LEU A 186 -18.98 20.53 14.52
C LEU A 186 -20.23 21.35 14.85
N ASN A 187 -20.12 22.31 15.76
CA ASN A 187 -21.27 23.13 16.18
C ASN A 187 -21.61 24.27 15.19
N GLY A 188 -20.85 24.42 14.10
CA GLY A 188 -21.09 25.45 13.09
C GLY A 188 -19.95 25.56 12.07
N TYR A 189 -19.96 26.66 11.31
CA TYR A 189 -19.02 26.92 10.22
C TYR A 189 -17.92 27.93 10.58
N GLY A 190 -16.73 27.70 10.03
CA GLY A 190 -15.54 28.52 10.17
C GLY A 190 -14.67 28.12 11.36
N GLU A 191 -13.46 28.64 11.37
CA GLU A 191 -12.39 28.29 12.31
C GLU A 191 -12.78 28.44 13.81
N LYS A 192 -13.70 29.36 14.13
CA LYS A 192 -14.22 29.54 15.50
C LYS A 192 -14.95 28.31 16.07
N TYR A 193 -15.42 27.40 15.21
CA TYR A 193 -16.05 26.12 15.62
C TYR A 193 -15.13 24.93 15.35
N ALA A 194 -13.82 25.16 15.22
CA ALA A 194 -12.85 24.09 15.02
C ALA A 194 -12.91 23.08 16.19
N VAL A 195 -12.87 21.80 15.85
CA VAL A 195 -12.74 20.69 16.80
C VAL A 195 -11.30 20.21 16.78
N THR A 196 -10.75 19.90 17.95
CA THR A 196 -9.45 19.24 18.07
C THR A 196 -9.66 17.80 18.51
N LEU A 197 -9.07 16.87 17.77
CA LEU A 197 -9.02 15.44 18.09
C LEU A 197 -7.60 15.10 18.52
N GLU A 198 -7.48 14.29 19.57
CA GLU A 198 -6.22 13.73 20.03
C GLU A 198 -6.21 12.23 19.71
N ASP A 199 -5.15 11.77 19.05
CA ASP A 199 -4.91 10.35 18.85
C ASP A 199 -4.18 9.76 20.07
N THR A 200 -4.95 9.13 20.95
CA THR A 200 -4.45 8.51 22.19
C THR A 200 -3.57 7.27 21.93
N ASN A 201 -3.59 6.72 20.71
CA ASN A 201 -2.68 5.64 20.31
C ASN A 201 -1.32 6.16 19.83
N GLY A 202 -1.18 7.48 19.63
CA GLY A 202 0.08 8.16 19.38
C GLY A 202 0.72 7.90 18.00
N ILE A 203 -0.09 7.53 17.00
CA ILE A 203 0.36 7.16 15.65
C ILE A 203 -0.08 8.12 14.55
N LEU A 204 -0.96 9.08 14.82
CA LEU A 204 -1.41 10.06 13.84
C LEU A 204 -0.25 10.81 13.15
N SER A 205 0.84 11.12 13.84
CA SER A 205 2.00 11.79 13.23
C SER A 205 2.59 11.01 12.06
N ASP A 206 2.52 9.67 12.14
CA ASP A 206 3.03 8.74 11.12
C ASP A 206 2.05 8.52 9.95
N TYR A 207 0.81 8.99 10.06
CA TYR A 207 -0.21 8.83 9.01
C TYR A 207 -0.20 10.00 8.01
N VAL A 208 -0.42 9.71 6.73
CA VAL A 208 -0.47 10.71 5.65
C VAL A 208 -1.93 11.06 5.35
N LEU A 209 -2.28 12.35 5.34
CA LEU A 209 -3.62 12.79 4.95
C LEU A 209 -3.86 12.45 3.47
N ASN A 210 -4.97 11.76 3.18
CA ASN A 210 -5.32 11.22 1.86
C ASN A 210 -6.68 11.72 1.34
N SER A 211 -7.32 12.63 2.07
CA SER A 211 -8.53 13.31 1.62
C SER A 211 -8.28 14.79 1.42
N SER A 212 -8.90 15.36 0.38
CA SER A 212 -9.02 16.80 0.18
C SER A 212 -10.46 17.12 -0.17
N ILE A 213 -11.14 17.88 0.68
CA ILE A 213 -12.56 18.26 0.51
C ILE A 213 -12.62 19.78 0.50
N ALA A 214 -13.30 20.36 -0.50
CA ALA A 214 -13.35 21.80 -0.68
C ALA A 214 -13.94 22.53 0.55
N GLY A 215 -13.15 23.44 1.12
CA GLY A 215 -13.48 24.21 2.33
C GLY A 215 -13.59 23.38 3.61
N VAL A 216 -13.06 22.15 3.63
CA VAL A 216 -12.80 21.41 4.87
C VAL A 216 -11.32 21.48 5.15
N HIS A 217 -10.98 21.94 6.35
CA HIS A 217 -9.61 22.14 6.77
C HIS A 217 -9.22 21.09 7.81
N VAL A 218 -8.12 20.40 7.56
CA VAL A 218 -7.56 19.37 8.44
C VAL A 218 -6.10 19.71 8.66
N GLU A 219 -5.77 20.15 9.88
CA GLU A 219 -4.41 20.50 10.28
C GLU A 219 -3.89 19.47 11.27
N LYS A 220 -2.73 18.89 10.98
CA LYS A 220 -2.06 17.95 11.90
C LYS A 220 -0.93 18.65 12.64
N ASN A 221 -0.81 18.40 13.94
CA ASN A 221 0.34 18.77 14.74
C ASN A 221 0.70 17.61 15.68
N GLY A 222 1.73 16.84 15.33
CA GLY A 222 2.06 15.60 16.03
C GLY A 222 0.87 14.63 16.01
N ASN A 223 0.40 14.26 17.21
CA ASN A 223 -0.75 13.37 17.41
C ASN A 223 -2.07 14.11 17.68
N THR A 224 -2.12 15.40 17.34
CA THR A 224 -3.35 16.19 17.38
C THR A 224 -3.79 16.58 15.96
N LEU A 225 -5.09 16.61 15.76
CA LEU A 225 -5.75 17.03 14.52
C LEU A 225 -6.74 18.14 14.83
N ARG A 226 -6.67 19.22 14.07
CA ARG A 226 -7.64 20.31 14.12
C ARG A 226 -8.49 20.32 12.84
N LEU A 227 -9.80 20.34 13.01
CA LEU A 227 -10.79 20.23 11.94
C LEU A 227 -11.77 21.40 11.99
N TRP A 228 -12.00 22.07 10.85
CA TRP A 228 -13.16 22.96 10.67
C TRP A 228 -13.67 22.94 9.25
N VAL A 229 -14.89 23.45 9.06
CA VAL A 229 -15.59 23.46 7.77
C VAL A 229 -16.05 24.88 7.47
N GLU A 230 -15.76 25.37 6.27
CA GLU A 230 -16.18 26.70 5.80
C GLU A 230 -17.65 26.71 5.38
N LYS A 231 -18.28 27.88 5.49
CA LYS A 231 -19.68 28.05 5.09
C LYS A 231 -19.82 27.85 3.58
N GLY A 232 -20.80 27.03 3.17
CA GLY A 232 -21.01 26.67 1.76
C GLY A 232 -20.28 25.40 1.30
N SER A 233 -19.48 24.79 2.17
CA SER A 233 -18.92 23.44 1.96
C SER A 233 -19.93 22.34 2.29
N ALA A 234 -19.57 21.09 1.96
CA ALA A 234 -20.38 19.93 2.31
C ALA A 234 -20.51 19.78 3.84
N GLU A 235 -21.75 19.65 4.31
CA GLU A 235 -22.09 19.59 5.75
C GLU A 235 -21.64 18.29 6.42
N SER A 236 -21.30 17.27 5.63
CA SER A 236 -20.72 16.02 6.11
C SER A 236 -19.78 15.43 5.07
N GLY A 237 -18.85 14.62 5.53
CA GLY A 237 -17.91 13.90 4.66
C GLY A 237 -17.02 12.97 5.45
N THR A 238 -16.11 12.30 4.74
CA THR A 238 -15.16 11.34 5.31
C THR A 238 -13.75 11.86 5.12
N ILE A 239 -13.01 12.00 6.22
CA ILE A 239 -11.57 12.30 6.19
C ILE A 239 -10.82 10.98 6.22
N THR A 240 -9.83 10.84 5.33
CA THR A 240 -9.06 9.60 5.20
C THR A 240 -7.57 9.85 5.36
N PHE A 241 -6.88 8.87 5.92
CA PHE A 241 -5.44 8.84 6.09
C PHE A 241 -4.88 7.50 5.63
N ASP A 242 -3.68 7.52 5.07
CA ASP A 242 -2.90 6.32 4.79
C ASP A 242 -1.80 6.15 5.84
N GLY A 243 -1.59 4.93 6.33
CA GLY A 243 -0.53 4.64 7.29
C GLY A 243 0.86 4.77 6.66
N LEU A 244 1.77 5.51 7.31
CA LEU A 244 3.21 5.63 7.01
C LEU A 244 3.63 6.24 5.67
N TYR A 245 2.88 6.03 4.59
CA TYR A 245 3.19 6.51 3.25
C TYR A 245 1.90 6.66 2.42
N SER A 246 1.98 7.40 1.32
CA SER A 246 0.81 7.59 0.45
C SER A 246 0.50 6.30 -0.29
N ARG A 247 -0.79 5.95 -0.42
CA ARG A 247 -1.20 4.81 -1.26
C ARG A 247 -0.81 4.93 -2.72
N ASN A 248 -0.55 6.14 -3.21
CA ASN A 248 -0.10 6.37 -4.59
C ASN A 248 1.34 5.85 -4.82
N GLU A 249 2.08 5.57 -3.75
CA GLU A 249 3.39 4.93 -3.82
C GLU A 249 3.31 3.40 -3.90
N ALA A 250 2.13 2.81 -3.69
CA ALA A 250 1.94 1.37 -3.73
C ALA A 250 1.92 0.86 -5.18
N ASN A 251 2.59 -0.28 -5.40
CA ASN A 251 2.55 -1.00 -6.67
C ASN A 251 2.17 -2.48 -6.49
N ASN A 252 2.20 -3.01 -5.25
CA ASN A 252 1.81 -4.38 -4.91
C ASN A 252 2.47 -5.47 -5.79
N ASN A 253 3.64 -5.18 -6.34
CA ASN A 253 4.34 -6.13 -7.20
C ASN A 253 4.94 -7.26 -6.37
N CYS A 254 4.89 -8.47 -6.90
CA CYS A 254 5.62 -9.62 -6.40
C CYS A 254 6.33 -10.27 -7.57
N ILE A 255 7.66 -10.31 -7.50
CA ILE A 255 8.50 -11.00 -8.48
C ILE A 255 9.17 -12.15 -7.75
N ALA A 256 9.05 -13.36 -8.28
CA ALA A 256 9.86 -14.49 -7.84
C ALA A 256 10.93 -14.78 -8.89
N TYR A 257 12.12 -15.05 -8.43
CA TYR A 257 13.21 -15.52 -9.25
C TYR A 257 13.40 -17.00 -8.93
N PHE A 258 13.22 -17.84 -9.93
CA PHE A 258 13.11 -19.28 -9.70
C PHE A 258 14.04 -20.07 -10.61
N ASN A 259 14.68 -21.08 -10.04
CA ASN A 259 15.29 -22.18 -10.76
C ASN A 259 15.26 -23.42 -9.85
N PRO A 260 14.84 -24.59 -10.33
CA PRO A 260 14.76 -25.80 -9.50
C PRO A 260 16.09 -26.23 -8.84
N GLN A 261 17.22 -25.77 -9.35
CA GLN A 261 18.56 -26.09 -8.85
C GLN A 261 19.11 -25.06 -7.84
N ASN A 262 18.44 -23.92 -7.68
CA ASN A 262 18.83 -22.84 -6.76
C ASN A 262 17.77 -22.63 -5.66
N GLN A 263 18.15 -21.88 -4.64
CA GLN A 263 17.17 -21.22 -3.77
C GLN A 263 16.31 -20.22 -4.56
N THR A 264 15.05 -20.13 -4.17
CA THR A 264 14.13 -19.10 -4.67
C THR A 264 14.50 -17.75 -4.07
N LEU A 265 14.53 -16.70 -4.90
CA LEU A 265 14.64 -15.31 -4.45
C LEU A 265 13.34 -14.57 -4.78
N ALA A 266 13.04 -13.48 -4.08
CA ALA A 266 11.84 -12.68 -4.32
C ALA A 266 12.11 -11.19 -4.17
N SER A 267 11.40 -10.39 -4.96
CA SER A 267 11.35 -8.93 -4.78
C SER A 267 9.90 -8.53 -4.57
N PHE A 268 9.66 -7.75 -3.52
CA PHE A 268 8.33 -7.27 -3.16
C PHE A 268 8.29 -5.75 -3.31
N GLY A 269 7.32 -5.30 -4.08
CA GLY A 269 6.98 -3.91 -4.21
C GLY A 269 6.22 -3.37 -3.00
N LYS A 270 6.00 -2.05 -2.99
CA LYS A 270 5.36 -1.36 -1.86
C LYS A 270 3.88 -1.77 -1.79
N THR A 271 3.45 -2.29 -0.64
CA THR A 271 2.08 -2.73 -0.41
C THR A 271 1.14 -1.53 -0.28
N THR A 272 -0.14 -1.71 -0.60
CA THR A 272 -1.15 -0.70 -0.27
C THR A 272 -1.16 -0.46 1.24
N PRO A 273 -0.99 0.79 1.72
CA PRO A 273 -0.99 1.07 3.15
C PRO A 273 -2.40 0.93 3.71
N ARG A 274 -2.48 0.63 5.02
CA ARG A 274 -3.74 0.66 5.75
C ARG A 274 -4.39 2.04 5.64
N GLN A 275 -5.70 2.07 5.44
CA GLN A 275 -6.47 3.31 5.49
C GLN A 275 -7.14 3.47 6.86
N ALA A 276 -6.97 4.63 7.48
CA ALA A 276 -7.83 5.09 8.57
C ALA A 276 -8.83 6.11 8.04
N SER A 277 -10.01 6.17 8.64
CA SER A 277 -10.99 7.21 8.32
C SER A 277 -11.84 7.59 9.52
N PHE A 278 -12.37 8.81 9.48
CA PHE A 278 -13.45 9.25 10.36
C PHE A 278 -14.39 10.13 9.56
N ASN A 279 -15.64 10.23 10.02
CA ASN A 279 -16.65 11.09 9.40
C ASN A 279 -16.74 12.42 10.15
N TYR A 280 -17.10 13.49 9.47
CA TYR A 280 -17.49 14.74 10.11
C TYR A 280 -18.93 15.09 9.75
N ARG A 281 -19.58 15.86 10.62
CA ARG A 281 -20.89 16.48 10.37
C ARG A 281 -20.97 17.84 11.04
N VAL A 282 -21.43 18.86 10.33
CA VAL A 282 -21.80 20.16 10.91
C VAL A 282 -23.23 20.04 11.43
N LYS A 283 -23.47 20.42 12.69
CA LYS A 283 -24.82 20.52 13.23
C LYS A 283 -25.57 21.61 12.50
N GLU A 284 -26.80 21.30 12.10
CA GLU A 284 -27.73 22.34 11.69
C GLU A 284 -27.89 23.31 12.88
N THR A 285 -27.52 24.58 12.69
CA THR A 285 -27.85 25.62 13.67
C THR A 285 -29.36 25.66 13.85
N GLU A 286 -29.86 25.26 15.02
CA GLU A 286 -31.27 25.36 15.37
C GLU A 286 -31.72 26.83 15.25
N GLY A 287 -32.54 27.13 14.24
CA GLY A 287 -33.21 28.42 14.15
C GLY A 287 -34.30 28.50 15.22
N ARG A 288 -34.28 29.54 16.07
CA ARG A 288 -35.44 29.86 16.92
C ARG A 288 -36.46 30.64 16.09
N ILE A 289 -37.65 30.09 15.94
CA ILE A 289 -38.81 30.80 15.39
C ILE A 289 -39.61 31.38 16.57
N GLN A 290 -39.70 32.70 16.64
CA GLN A 290 -40.59 33.39 17.57
C GLN A 290 -41.83 33.89 16.81
N VAL A 291 -43.02 33.49 17.26
CA VAL A 291 -44.29 33.89 16.65
C VAL A 291 -45.03 34.79 17.62
N ASN A 292 -45.35 36.02 17.17
CA ASN A 292 -46.15 36.95 17.95
C ASN A 292 -47.61 36.93 17.43
N LYS A 293 -48.53 36.52 18.31
CA LYS A 293 -49.97 36.39 18.02
C LYS A 293 -50.77 37.39 18.85
N ILE A 294 -51.78 38.03 18.26
CA ILE A 294 -52.78 38.84 18.96
C ILE A 294 -54.16 38.29 18.57
N GLY A 295 -54.92 37.74 19.52
CA GLY A 295 -56.20 37.06 19.22
C GLY A 295 -56.00 35.78 18.39
N GLU A 296 -56.85 35.53 17.38
CA GLU A 296 -56.76 34.36 16.49
C GLU A 296 -55.80 34.54 15.28
N ALA A 297 -55.35 35.75 14.99
CA ALA A 297 -54.51 36.07 13.83
C ALA A 297 -53.01 36.14 14.16
N LEU A 298 -52.16 35.60 13.27
CA LEU A 298 -50.70 35.77 13.35
C LEU A 298 -50.31 37.19 12.87
N LYS A 299 -49.58 37.94 13.70
CA LYS A 299 -49.15 39.32 13.37
C LYS A 299 -47.75 39.36 12.74
N SER A 300 -46.81 38.60 13.31
CA SER A 300 -45.48 38.45 12.74
C SER A 300 -44.81 37.15 13.19
N ALA A 301 -43.89 36.66 12.36
CA ALA A 301 -43.00 35.57 12.70
C ALA A 301 -41.56 35.99 12.41
N THR A 302 -40.67 35.66 13.34
CA THR A 302 -39.28 36.05 13.29
C THR A 302 -38.39 34.83 13.44
N VAL A 303 -37.47 34.65 12.49
CA VAL A 303 -36.48 33.57 12.57
C VAL A 303 -35.16 34.17 13.06
N THR A 304 -34.61 33.57 14.11
CA THR A 304 -33.29 33.93 14.66
C THR A 304 -32.38 32.72 14.56
N THR A 305 -31.28 32.85 13.82
CA THR A 305 -30.18 31.89 13.82
C THR A 305 -29.05 32.41 14.73
N GLU A 306 -28.07 31.57 15.10
CA GLU A 306 -26.98 31.97 16.02
C GLU A 306 -26.14 33.17 15.53
N GLU A 307 -26.14 33.45 14.24
CA GLU A 307 -25.76 34.78 13.74
C GLU A 307 -26.94 35.71 13.97
N LYS A 308 -26.82 36.71 14.86
CA LYS A 308 -27.79 37.79 15.18
C LYS A 308 -28.36 38.55 13.95
N LYS A 309 -28.99 37.86 13.01
CA LYS A 309 -29.74 38.38 11.87
C LYS A 309 -31.16 37.91 12.04
N THR A 310 -31.87 38.69 12.84
CA THR A 310 -33.33 38.67 12.92
C THR A 310 -33.88 38.96 11.53
N LYS A 311 -34.53 38.00 10.90
CA LYS A 311 -35.25 38.22 9.63
C LYS A 311 -36.74 38.17 9.91
N THR A 312 -37.43 39.29 9.72
CA THR A 312 -38.90 39.33 9.77
C THR A 312 -39.41 38.57 8.56
N ALA A 313 -40.15 37.48 8.79
CA ALA A 313 -40.68 36.67 7.70
C ALA A 313 -41.81 37.43 6.99
N PHE A 314 -42.74 38.00 7.77
CA PHE A 314 -43.83 38.89 7.31
C PHE A 314 -44.29 39.78 8.47
N GLU A 315 -44.79 40.97 8.14
CA GLU A 315 -45.41 41.92 9.07
C GLU A 315 -46.71 42.42 8.43
N TYR A 316 -47.84 42.29 9.14
CA TYR A 316 -49.11 42.84 8.71
C TYR A 316 -49.31 44.25 9.29
N GLU A 317 -49.50 45.23 8.44
CA GLU A 317 -50.06 46.54 8.80
C GLU A 317 -51.58 46.42 8.84
N GLU A 318 -52.19 46.66 10.00
CA GLU A 318 -53.65 46.84 10.08
C GLU A 318 -53.99 48.15 9.39
N ILE A 319 -54.55 48.06 8.18
CA ILE A 319 -55.15 49.21 7.50
C ILE A 319 -56.47 49.49 8.22
N GLY A 320 -56.44 50.46 9.13
CA GLY A 320 -57.63 51.01 9.78
C GLY A 320 -58.45 51.91 8.86
#